data_AF-A0A5N5XC46-F1
#
_entry.id   AF-A0A5N5XC46-F1
#
_cell.length_a   1.000
_cell.length_b   1.000
_cell.length_c   1.000
_cell.angle_alpha   90.00
_cell.angle_beta   90.00
_cell.angle_gamma   90.00
#
_symmetry.space_group_name_H-M   'P 1'
#
loop_
_entity.id
_entity.type
_entity.pdbx_description
1 polymer ?
#
loop_
_entity_poly.entity_id
_entity_poly.type
_entity_poly.pdbx_seq_one_letter_code
_entity_poly.pdbx_strand_id
1 'polypeptide(L)'
;MTVVLRPRLREEVTRHQTSLESAIDTCWPSAEFVSRQYAKWEVNGWWVMSTVQATEFTVPQVVHYYLLEGHLLVDGQTMGKLPADIRDSDTLKALFGNQRLVAYPSNMYKMSYMLAANQEGHAWQNVELIPRHVFGEGADMDLPGQLVDNCFHWLDLQSGVRRNASLVNPHSSSFGLIAEIFQVFEQPHMLTLAQPFFRNLTVELKRMDLTFYVNKKYWLQCTQLDAEIDPNQDAGTLYGLQSMLVLRRVKNLAHRTIITTLGRPYYRRQGMHALLHEFTSYFMPDPLTGRTGTEEALLWLQSGCCQPWSPLAQVSLKILNTLLALTPRREYYPKDKKNQQTVYWGDQLTTTIQHDAYQSVVECTLKKSEGLAAIEMDNKTDIAAMTPLT
;
A
#
# COMPACT_ATOMS: atom_id res chain seq x y z
N MET A 1 -30.28 55.59 -18.85
CA MET A 1 -29.02 55.07 -18.25
C MET A 1 -28.29 54.09 -19.18
N THR A 2 -28.96 53.09 -19.76
CA THR A 2 -28.37 52.09 -20.67
C THR A 2 -27.67 52.67 -21.92
N VAL A 3 -28.20 53.74 -22.52
CA VAL A 3 -27.59 54.37 -23.72
C VAL A 3 -26.21 54.98 -23.46
N VAL A 4 -25.98 55.51 -22.25
CA VAL A 4 -24.69 56.16 -21.88
C VAL A 4 -23.65 55.14 -21.41
N LEU A 5 -24.09 54.06 -20.76
CA LEU A 5 -23.21 53.01 -20.24
C LEU A 5 -22.64 52.13 -21.36
N ARG A 6 -23.41 51.86 -22.41
CA ARG A 6 -23.01 50.99 -23.51
C ARG A 6 -21.68 51.36 -24.18
N PRO A 7 -21.46 52.61 -24.64
CA PRO A 7 -20.19 52.98 -25.27
C PRO A 7 -19.02 52.95 -24.28
N ARG A 8 -19.23 53.35 -23.02
CA ARG A 8 -18.19 53.30 -21.98
C ARG A 8 -17.77 51.87 -21.65
N LEU A 9 -18.72 50.97 -21.42
CA LEU A 9 -18.43 49.56 -21.16
C LEU A 9 -17.74 48.89 -22.36
N ARG A 10 -18.15 49.22 -23.59
CA ARG A 10 -17.50 48.74 -24.81
C ARG A 10 -16.03 49.21 -24.87
N GLU A 11 -15.77 50.48 -24.60
CA GLU A 11 -14.42 51.04 -24.63
C GLU A 11 -13.53 50.40 -23.56
N GLU A 12 -14.02 50.29 -22.33
CA GLU A 12 -13.26 49.71 -21.21
C GLU A 12 -12.96 48.22 -21.42
N VAL A 13 -13.91 47.42 -21.91
CA VAL A 13 -13.67 46.00 -22.23
C VAL A 13 -12.67 45.84 -23.37
N THR A 14 -12.68 46.74 -24.35
CA THR A 14 -11.70 46.69 -25.45
C THR A 14 -10.30 47.08 -24.96
N ARG A 15 -10.20 48.02 -24.01
CA ARG A 15 -8.93 48.48 -23.41
C ARG A 15 -8.35 47.47 -22.41
N HIS A 16 -9.19 46.77 -21.67
CA HIS A 16 -8.82 45.90 -20.55
C HIS A 16 -9.29 44.45 -20.73
N GLN A 17 -9.01 43.86 -21.89
CA GLN A 17 -9.42 42.47 -22.21
C GLN A 17 -8.95 41.45 -21.16
N THR A 18 -7.73 41.60 -20.65
CA THR A 18 -7.15 40.71 -19.63
C THR A 18 -7.94 40.70 -18.31
N SER A 19 -8.58 41.83 -17.95
CA SER A 19 -9.42 41.90 -16.74
C SER A 19 -10.72 41.14 -16.92
N LEU A 20 -11.32 41.18 -18.11
CA LEU A 20 -12.50 40.38 -18.44
C LEU A 20 -12.15 38.89 -18.43
N GLU A 21 -11.03 38.51 -19.06
CA GLU A 21 -10.54 37.13 -19.10
C GLU A 21 -10.31 36.57 -17.69
N SER A 22 -9.63 37.34 -16.82
CA SER A 22 -9.40 36.93 -15.43
C SER A 22 -10.70 36.78 -14.63
N ALA A 23 -11.69 37.65 -14.84
CA ALA A 23 -13.00 37.54 -14.19
C ALA A 23 -13.76 36.29 -14.66
N ILE A 24 -13.70 35.99 -15.96
CA ILE A 24 -14.29 34.77 -16.54
C ILE A 24 -13.59 33.53 -15.99
N ASP A 25 -12.25 33.49 -15.98
CA ASP A 25 -11.47 32.34 -15.49
C ASP A 25 -11.66 32.07 -13.98
N THR A 26 -12.02 33.10 -13.21
CA THR A 26 -12.37 32.95 -11.79
C THR A 26 -13.69 32.19 -11.59
N CYS A 27 -14.68 32.45 -12.45
CA CYS A 27 -16.03 31.89 -12.31
C CYS A 27 -16.24 30.62 -13.12
N TRP A 28 -15.50 30.46 -14.21
CA TRP A 28 -15.51 29.31 -15.09
C TRP A 28 -14.14 28.65 -14.97
N PRO A 29 -13.96 27.55 -14.23
CA PRO A 29 -12.64 26.94 -14.07
C PRO A 29 -12.13 26.35 -15.38
N SER A 30 -10.80 26.28 -15.55
CA SER A 30 -10.13 25.47 -16.57
C SER A 30 -9.48 24.25 -15.91
N ALA A 31 -9.18 23.23 -16.70
CA ALA A 31 -8.33 22.12 -16.28
C ALA A 31 -7.01 22.65 -15.69
N GLU A 32 -6.64 22.20 -14.48
CA GLU A 32 -5.33 22.49 -13.87
C GLU A 32 -4.22 22.31 -14.92
N PHE A 33 -3.32 23.29 -15.01
CA PHE A 33 -2.14 23.34 -15.88
C PHE A 33 -2.32 23.80 -17.34
N VAL A 34 -3.51 24.19 -17.81
CA VAL A 34 -3.68 24.84 -19.12
C VAL A 34 -4.46 26.15 -19.01
N SER A 35 -3.76 27.27 -19.24
CA SER A 35 -4.40 28.59 -19.38
C SER A 35 -5.20 28.66 -20.68
N ARG A 36 -6.46 29.09 -20.60
CA ARG A 36 -7.29 29.34 -21.78
C ARG A 36 -6.69 30.45 -22.64
N GLN A 37 -6.74 30.25 -23.95
CA GLN A 37 -6.33 31.25 -24.92
C GLN A 37 -7.58 31.77 -25.63
N TYR A 38 -7.91 33.03 -25.36
CA TYR A 38 -9.02 33.73 -25.98
C TYR A 38 -8.59 34.33 -27.31
N ALA A 39 -9.42 34.16 -28.34
CA ALA A 39 -9.30 34.95 -29.56
C ALA A 39 -9.60 36.43 -29.27
N LYS A 40 -9.33 37.28 -30.27
CA LYS A 40 -9.70 38.69 -30.22
C LYS A 40 -11.21 38.81 -29.90
N TRP A 41 -11.52 39.55 -28.84
CA TRP A 41 -12.89 39.82 -28.44
C TRP A 41 -13.63 40.68 -29.46
N GLU A 42 -14.83 40.24 -29.84
CA GLU A 42 -15.74 40.95 -30.75
C GLU A 42 -16.96 41.45 -29.98
N VAL A 43 -17.38 42.70 -30.25
CA VAL A 43 -18.51 43.31 -29.54
C VAL A 43 -19.72 43.43 -30.47
N ASN A 44 -20.74 42.61 -30.26
CA ASN A 44 -22.00 42.70 -30.98
C ASN A 44 -23.14 43.04 -30.02
N GLY A 45 -23.79 44.19 -30.20
CA GLY A 45 -24.90 44.53 -29.31
C GLY A 45 -24.41 44.91 -27.90
N TRP A 46 -24.96 44.19 -26.92
CA TRP A 46 -24.54 44.16 -25.51
C TRP A 46 -23.70 42.93 -25.17
N TRP A 47 -23.48 42.07 -26.17
CA TRP A 47 -22.69 40.86 -26.04
C TRP A 47 -21.25 41.12 -26.48
N VAL A 48 -20.32 40.61 -25.69
CA VAL A 48 -18.93 40.45 -26.08
C VAL A 48 -18.69 38.97 -26.29
N MET A 49 -18.07 38.62 -27.41
CA MET A 49 -17.86 37.25 -27.82
C MET A 49 -16.37 37.01 -28.02
N SER A 50 -15.90 35.86 -27.57
CA SER A 50 -14.57 35.36 -27.93
C SER A 50 -14.61 33.86 -28.08
N THR A 51 -13.80 33.36 -29.00
CA THR A 51 -13.59 31.93 -29.18
C THR A 51 -12.37 31.52 -28.38
N VAL A 52 -12.57 30.64 -27.42
CA VAL A 52 -11.48 29.91 -26.74
C VAL A 52 -10.91 28.92 -27.75
N GLN A 53 -9.61 29.03 -28.01
CA GLN A 53 -8.94 28.16 -28.97
C GLN A 53 -8.94 26.70 -28.51
N ALA A 54 -9.05 25.78 -29.47
CA ALA A 54 -8.85 24.36 -29.23
C ALA A 54 -7.42 24.08 -28.77
N THR A 55 -7.28 23.03 -27.97
CA THR A 55 -6.00 22.39 -27.67
C THR A 55 -5.95 21.00 -28.31
N GLU A 56 -4.86 20.25 -28.09
CA GLU A 56 -4.76 18.85 -28.53
C GLU A 56 -5.89 17.95 -27.97
N PHE A 57 -6.56 18.36 -26.89
CA PHE A 57 -7.54 17.54 -26.16
C PHE A 57 -8.92 18.20 -26.02
N THR A 58 -9.11 19.43 -26.54
CA THR A 58 -10.34 20.21 -26.38
C THR A 58 -10.82 20.78 -27.70
N VAL A 59 -12.13 20.91 -27.86
CA VAL A 59 -12.73 21.62 -29.00
C VAL A 59 -12.83 23.12 -28.71
N PRO A 60 -12.87 23.98 -29.74
CA PRO A 60 -13.08 25.40 -29.54
C PRO A 60 -14.44 25.65 -28.89
N GLN A 61 -14.50 26.63 -27.99
CA GLN A 61 -15.77 27.06 -27.38
C GLN A 61 -16.00 28.54 -27.58
N VAL A 62 -17.27 28.92 -27.72
CA VAL A 62 -17.65 30.31 -27.90
C VAL A 62 -18.21 30.86 -26.59
N VAL A 63 -17.53 31.86 -26.05
CA VAL A 63 -17.93 32.56 -24.83
C VAL A 63 -18.69 33.80 -25.21
N HIS A 64 -19.86 33.99 -24.62
CA HIS A 64 -20.62 35.24 -24.71
C HIS A 64 -20.80 35.83 -23.33
N TYR A 65 -20.45 37.10 -23.18
CA TYR A 65 -20.64 37.85 -21.96
C TYR A 65 -21.55 39.06 -22.20
N TYR A 66 -22.63 39.17 -21.43
CA TYR A 66 -23.56 40.28 -21.52
C TYR A 66 -23.12 41.42 -20.59
N LEU A 67 -22.67 42.53 -21.18
CA LEU A 67 -22.00 43.63 -20.47
C LEU A 67 -22.83 44.29 -19.35
N LEU A 68 -24.15 44.25 -19.44
CA LEU A 68 -25.03 45.00 -18.54
C LEU A 68 -25.53 44.15 -17.35
N GLU A 69 -25.86 42.89 -17.61
CA GLU A 69 -26.48 41.95 -16.65
C GLU A 69 -25.49 40.89 -16.16
N GLY A 70 -24.32 40.80 -16.78
CA GLY A 70 -23.27 39.85 -16.40
C GLY A 70 -23.55 38.40 -16.80
N HIS A 71 -24.49 38.16 -17.71
CA HIS A 71 -24.78 36.81 -18.19
C HIS A 71 -23.58 36.23 -18.95
N LEU A 72 -23.09 35.08 -18.49
CA LEU A 72 -22.05 34.30 -19.14
C LEU A 72 -22.70 33.10 -19.82
N LEU A 73 -22.52 32.99 -21.13
CA LEU A 73 -22.88 31.82 -21.92
C LEU A 73 -21.63 31.16 -22.48
N VAL A 74 -21.57 29.84 -22.41
CA VAL A 74 -20.56 29.01 -23.07
C VAL A 74 -21.30 28.14 -24.07
N ASP A 75 -20.93 28.21 -25.34
CA ASP A 75 -21.61 27.52 -26.45
C ASP A 75 -23.14 27.76 -26.48
N GLY A 76 -23.55 28.98 -26.10
CA GLY A 76 -24.94 29.39 -26.04
C GLY A 76 -25.73 28.89 -24.81
N GLN A 77 -25.11 28.17 -23.88
CA GLN A 77 -25.75 27.68 -22.66
C GLN A 77 -25.31 28.47 -21.42
N THR A 78 -26.25 28.64 -20.47
CA THR A 78 -25.97 29.27 -19.17
C THR A 78 -25.34 28.29 -18.20
N MET A 79 -24.54 28.80 -17.25
CA MET A 79 -24.14 28.02 -16.07
C MET A 79 -25.39 27.65 -15.27
N GLY A 80 -25.55 26.36 -14.96
CA GLY A 80 -26.83 25.90 -14.42
C GLY A 80 -26.80 24.55 -13.71
N LYS A 81 -28.01 24.10 -13.34
CA LYS A 81 -28.22 22.77 -12.80
C LYS A 81 -27.99 21.74 -13.89
N LEU A 82 -27.43 20.60 -13.52
CA LEU A 82 -27.44 19.43 -14.40
C LEU A 82 -28.90 19.05 -14.77
N PRO A 83 -29.14 18.53 -15.98
CA PRO A 83 -30.40 17.91 -16.38
C PRO A 83 -30.92 16.92 -15.33
N ALA A 84 -32.25 16.79 -15.22
CA ALA A 84 -32.89 16.02 -14.15
C ALA A 84 -32.51 14.53 -14.18
N ASP A 85 -32.41 13.95 -15.38
CA ASP A 85 -31.95 12.59 -15.64
C ASP A 85 -30.53 12.32 -15.12
N ILE A 86 -29.61 13.27 -15.29
CA ILE A 86 -28.23 13.16 -14.80
C ILE A 86 -28.19 13.38 -13.28
N ARG A 87 -28.82 14.45 -12.80
CA ARG A 87 -28.84 14.84 -11.39
C ARG A 87 -29.45 13.76 -10.49
N ASP A 88 -30.52 13.14 -10.95
CA ASP A 88 -31.28 12.19 -10.14
C ASP A 88 -30.77 10.75 -10.29
N SER A 89 -29.70 10.53 -11.07
CA SER A 89 -29.08 9.22 -11.26
C SER A 89 -28.40 8.70 -9.99
N ASP A 90 -28.51 7.38 -9.77
CA ASP A 90 -27.95 6.72 -8.58
C ASP A 90 -26.41 6.80 -8.55
N THR A 91 -25.77 6.74 -9.72
CA THR A 91 -24.31 6.88 -9.87
C THR A 91 -23.81 8.22 -9.33
N LEU A 92 -24.51 9.30 -9.66
CA LEU A 92 -24.07 10.65 -9.33
C LEU A 92 -24.39 10.99 -7.87
N LYS A 93 -25.51 10.48 -7.35
CA LYS A 93 -25.83 10.47 -5.91
C LYS A 93 -24.83 9.68 -5.09
N ALA A 94 -24.32 8.55 -5.60
CA ALA A 94 -23.29 7.79 -4.91
C ALA A 94 -21.96 8.55 -4.84
N LEU A 95 -21.54 9.19 -5.93
CA LEU A 95 -20.28 9.92 -6.02
C LEU A 95 -20.24 11.20 -5.18
N PHE A 96 -21.29 12.00 -5.24
CA PHE A 96 -21.30 13.35 -4.65
C PHE A 96 -22.32 13.51 -3.51
N GLY A 97 -23.04 12.44 -3.15
CA GLY A 97 -24.14 12.52 -2.20
C GLY A 97 -25.30 13.39 -2.70
N ASN A 98 -26.09 13.91 -1.76
CA ASN A 98 -27.19 14.84 -2.04
C ASN A 98 -26.71 16.31 -2.17
N GLN A 99 -25.57 16.53 -2.83
CA GLN A 99 -25.02 17.86 -3.04
C GLN A 99 -25.62 18.55 -4.26
N ARG A 100 -25.70 19.89 -4.22
CA ARG A 100 -26.17 20.70 -5.35
C ARG A 100 -25.00 21.01 -6.28
N LEU A 101 -24.90 20.25 -7.36
CA LEU A 101 -23.86 20.43 -8.36
C LEU A 101 -24.25 21.48 -9.40
N VAL A 102 -23.27 22.32 -9.76
CA VAL A 102 -23.38 23.35 -10.79
C VAL A 102 -22.41 23.00 -11.91
N ALA A 103 -22.88 23.06 -13.16
CA ALA A 103 -22.12 22.61 -14.31
C ALA A 103 -22.10 23.63 -15.45
N TYR A 104 -21.04 23.51 -16.26
CA TYR A 104 -20.80 24.18 -17.52
C TYR A 104 -20.82 23.18 -18.67
N PRO A 105 -21.06 23.61 -19.92
CA PRO A 105 -20.74 22.83 -21.11
C PRO A 105 -19.25 22.50 -21.14
N SER A 106 -18.92 21.25 -21.45
CA SER A 106 -17.55 20.77 -21.54
C SER A 106 -16.96 20.99 -22.95
N ASN A 107 -15.71 21.44 -23.04
CA ASN A 107 -14.91 21.42 -24.27
C ASN A 107 -14.15 20.12 -24.51
N MET A 108 -14.16 19.17 -23.57
CA MET A 108 -13.51 17.89 -23.78
C MET A 108 -14.29 17.06 -24.80
N TYR A 109 -13.56 16.44 -25.74
CA TYR A 109 -14.16 15.58 -26.75
C TYR A 109 -14.97 14.45 -26.10
N LYS A 110 -16.20 14.22 -26.59
CA LYS A 110 -17.21 13.27 -26.05
C LYS A 110 -17.79 13.57 -24.66
N MET A 111 -17.46 14.70 -24.04
CA MET A 111 -18.03 15.11 -22.75
C MET A 111 -19.00 16.26 -22.93
N SER A 112 -20.16 16.20 -22.27
CA SER A 112 -21.19 17.24 -22.36
C SER A 112 -21.11 18.30 -21.27
N TYR A 113 -20.68 17.92 -20.05
CA TYR A 113 -20.71 18.80 -18.88
C TYR A 113 -19.42 18.73 -18.06
N MET A 114 -19.06 19.85 -17.42
CA MET A 114 -17.94 20.01 -16.49
C MET A 114 -18.43 20.72 -15.22
N LEU A 115 -17.98 20.31 -14.04
CA LEU A 115 -18.38 20.94 -12.78
C LEU A 115 -17.68 22.28 -12.54
N ALA A 116 -18.39 23.23 -11.92
CA ALA A 116 -17.92 24.60 -11.69
C ALA A 116 -16.89 24.76 -10.55
N ALA A 117 -16.60 23.73 -9.77
CA ALA A 117 -15.58 23.75 -8.73
C ALA A 117 -14.93 22.37 -8.55
N ASN A 118 -13.62 22.34 -8.29
CA ASN A 118 -12.96 21.16 -7.73
C ASN A 118 -13.53 20.93 -6.33
N GLN A 119 -14.38 19.92 -6.17
CA GLN A 119 -14.72 19.40 -4.84
C GLN A 119 -13.43 18.81 -4.24
N GLU A 120 -13.19 19.06 -2.96
CA GLU A 120 -11.91 18.80 -2.25
C GLU A 120 -11.20 17.49 -2.67
N GLY A 121 -9.99 17.60 -3.22
CA GLY A 121 -9.10 16.46 -3.47
C GLY A 121 -9.29 15.69 -4.77
N HIS A 122 -10.08 16.21 -5.71
CA HIS A 122 -10.57 15.46 -6.88
C HIS A 122 -10.18 16.11 -8.22
N ALA A 123 -8.88 16.19 -8.50
CA ALA A 123 -8.37 16.55 -9.83
C ALA A 123 -8.48 15.33 -10.79
N TRP A 124 -9.69 15.06 -11.29
CA TRP A 124 -9.97 13.92 -12.18
C TRP A 124 -9.90 14.34 -13.65
N GLN A 125 -8.69 14.54 -14.17
CA GLN A 125 -8.53 14.74 -15.61
C GLN A 125 -8.36 13.38 -16.32
N ASN A 126 -9.12 13.17 -17.40
CA ASN A 126 -9.02 12.01 -18.29
C ASN A 126 -9.29 10.65 -17.64
N VAL A 127 -10.29 10.55 -16.76
CA VAL A 127 -10.77 9.26 -16.24
C VAL A 127 -12.27 9.09 -16.53
N GLU A 128 -12.68 7.88 -16.88
CA GLU A 128 -14.05 7.43 -17.07
C GLU A 128 -14.47 6.59 -15.86
N LEU A 129 -15.61 6.90 -15.25
CA LEU A 129 -16.15 6.04 -14.21
C LEU A 129 -16.68 4.75 -14.85
N ILE A 130 -16.28 3.59 -14.32
CA ILE A 130 -16.91 2.31 -14.64
C ILE A 130 -18.02 2.06 -13.61
N PRO A 131 -19.31 2.09 -14.01
CA PRO A 131 -20.40 1.78 -13.12
C PRO A 131 -20.32 0.36 -12.57
N ARG A 132 -20.76 0.17 -11.33
CA ARG A 132 -20.69 -1.13 -10.64
C ARG A 132 -21.39 -2.27 -11.38
N HIS A 133 -22.51 -1.98 -12.03
CA HIS A 133 -23.27 -2.96 -12.81
C HIS A 133 -22.50 -3.53 -14.02
N VAL A 134 -21.43 -2.86 -14.47
CA VAL A 134 -20.56 -3.39 -15.54
C VAL A 134 -19.83 -4.67 -15.09
N PHE A 135 -19.63 -4.85 -13.78
CA PHE A 135 -18.98 -6.04 -13.21
C PHE A 135 -19.96 -7.19 -12.91
N GLY A 136 -21.19 -7.14 -13.43
CA GLY A 136 -22.23 -8.16 -13.24
C GLY A 136 -23.15 -7.88 -12.05
N GLU A 137 -24.10 -8.79 -11.81
CA GLU A 137 -25.04 -8.75 -10.69
C GLU A 137 -25.15 -10.13 -10.02
N GLY A 138 -25.19 -10.16 -8.68
CA GLY A 138 -25.46 -11.39 -7.93
C GLY A 138 -24.35 -12.44 -8.04
N ALA A 139 -24.71 -13.63 -8.55
CA ALA A 139 -23.78 -14.76 -8.67
C ALA A 139 -22.90 -14.70 -9.94
N ASP A 140 -23.27 -13.86 -10.92
CA ASP A 140 -22.57 -13.68 -12.19
C ASP A 140 -21.63 -12.45 -12.16
N MET A 141 -21.12 -12.11 -10.97
CA MET A 141 -20.20 -10.99 -10.80
C MET A 141 -18.79 -11.35 -11.32
N ASP A 142 -18.25 -10.53 -12.21
CA ASP A 142 -16.89 -10.64 -12.75
C ASP A 142 -15.82 -10.35 -11.70
N LEU A 143 -16.18 -9.64 -10.62
CA LEU A 143 -15.32 -9.32 -9.48
C LEU A 143 -16.01 -9.66 -8.16
N PRO A 144 -15.29 -10.09 -7.12
CA PRO A 144 -15.85 -10.28 -5.78
C PRO A 144 -16.63 -9.04 -5.30
N GLY A 145 -17.81 -9.21 -4.71
CA GLY A 145 -18.66 -8.08 -4.26
C GLY A 145 -17.95 -7.08 -3.35
N GLN A 146 -17.00 -7.53 -2.52
CA GLN A 146 -16.17 -6.66 -1.67
C GLN A 146 -15.36 -5.62 -2.44
N LEU A 147 -15.01 -5.91 -3.70
CA LEU A 147 -14.30 -5.01 -4.59
C LEU A 147 -15.21 -4.01 -5.29
N VAL A 148 -16.53 -4.25 -5.32
CA VAL A 148 -17.51 -3.49 -6.10
C VAL A 148 -18.43 -2.68 -5.17
N ASP A 149 -18.91 -3.28 -4.08
CA ASP A 149 -20.04 -2.78 -3.27
C ASP A 149 -19.75 -1.46 -2.53
N ASN A 150 -18.49 -1.09 -2.32
CA ASN A 150 -18.10 0.18 -1.67
C ASN A 150 -16.95 0.91 -2.36
N CYS A 151 -16.65 0.54 -3.61
CA CYS A 151 -15.60 1.16 -4.41
C CYS A 151 -16.19 1.98 -5.56
N PHE A 152 -15.42 2.96 -6.03
CA PHE A 152 -15.63 3.63 -7.32
C PHE A 152 -14.49 3.23 -8.23
N HIS A 153 -14.83 2.75 -9.42
CA HIS A 153 -13.86 2.26 -10.39
C HIS A 153 -13.68 3.31 -11.47
N TRP A 154 -12.43 3.69 -11.73
CA TRP A 154 -12.08 4.71 -12.71
C TRP A 154 -11.13 4.11 -13.75
N LEU A 155 -11.45 4.32 -15.02
CA LEU A 155 -10.68 3.94 -16.19
C LEU A 155 -9.98 5.19 -16.74
N ASP A 156 -8.66 5.20 -16.78
CA ASP A 156 -7.94 6.30 -17.42
C ASP A 156 -8.13 6.28 -18.95
N LEU A 157 -8.61 7.39 -19.51
CA LEU A 157 -8.94 7.57 -20.93
C LEU A 157 -7.79 8.12 -21.77
N GLN A 158 -6.82 8.82 -21.16
CA GLN A 158 -5.56 9.14 -21.86
C GLN A 158 -4.68 7.90 -22.01
N SER A 159 -4.99 6.90 -21.20
CA SER A 159 -4.30 5.65 -21.15
C SER A 159 -5.33 4.52 -21.21
N GLY A 160 -5.81 4.19 -22.42
CA GLY A 160 -6.44 2.88 -22.71
C GLY A 160 -5.54 1.66 -22.41
N VAL A 161 -4.41 1.93 -21.78
CA VAL A 161 -3.27 1.21 -21.27
C VAL A 161 -2.50 2.35 -20.59
N ARG A 162 -2.22 2.34 -19.26
CA ARG A 162 -1.16 3.20 -18.66
C ARG A 162 -0.01 3.14 -19.67
N ARG A 163 0.41 4.27 -20.28
CA ARG A 163 1.15 4.31 -21.57
C ARG A 163 2.39 3.43 -21.69
N ASN A 164 2.84 2.76 -20.64
CA ASN A 164 3.77 1.66 -20.70
C ASN A 164 3.56 0.60 -19.60
N ALA A 165 2.46 0.54 -18.83
CA ALA A 165 2.28 -0.43 -17.73
C ALA A 165 0.85 -0.68 -17.17
N SER A 166 0.26 -1.87 -17.19
CA SER A 166 -1.02 -2.13 -16.49
C SER A 166 -0.90 -2.05 -14.95
N LEU A 167 -1.92 -1.55 -14.24
CA LEU A 167 -1.97 -1.68 -12.78
C LEU A 167 -2.29 -3.13 -12.39
N VAL A 168 -1.66 -3.64 -11.33
CA VAL A 168 -1.92 -5.00 -10.84
C VAL A 168 -3.06 -4.96 -9.82
N ASN A 169 -4.09 -5.80 -10.03
CA ASN A 169 -5.22 -5.92 -9.12
C ASN A 169 -4.75 -6.31 -7.69
N PRO A 170 -5.09 -5.54 -6.64
CA PRO A 170 -4.73 -5.82 -5.25
C PRO A 170 -5.16 -7.19 -4.71
N HIS A 171 -6.18 -7.81 -5.31
CA HIS A 171 -6.70 -9.12 -4.92
C HIS A 171 -6.16 -10.26 -5.79
N SER A 172 -5.27 -9.97 -6.74
CA SER A 172 -4.61 -11.00 -7.53
C SER A 172 -3.56 -11.75 -6.72
N SER A 173 -3.34 -13.03 -7.05
CA SER A 173 -2.26 -13.83 -6.44
C SER A 173 -0.88 -13.20 -6.64
N SER A 174 -0.64 -12.61 -7.81
CA SER A 174 0.60 -11.89 -8.11
C SER A 174 0.82 -10.67 -7.22
N PHE A 175 -0.25 -9.92 -6.92
CA PHE A 175 -0.16 -8.83 -5.95
C PHE A 175 0.10 -9.36 -4.55
N GLY A 176 -0.64 -10.39 -4.11
CA GLY A 176 -0.47 -11.00 -2.80
C GLY A 176 0.95 -11.45 -2.54
N LEU A 177 1.58 -12.16 -3.48
CA LEU A 177 2.96 -12.64 -3.40
C LEU A 177 3.98 -11.51 -3.20
N ILE A 178 3.73 -10.33 -3.79
CA ILE A 178 4.64 -9.19 -3.69
C ILE A 178 4.33 -8.35 -2.48
N ALA A 179 3.05 -8.14 -2.17
CA ALA A 179 2.63 -7.47 -0.96
C ALA A 179 3.15 -8.19 0.28
N GLU A 180 3.25 -9.52 0.27
CA GLU A 180 3.85 -10.32 1.34
C GLU A 180 5.31 -9.94 1.64
N ILE A 181 6.10 -9.60 0.61
CA ILE A 181 7.49 -9.13 0.76
C ILE A 181 7.55 -7.82 1.56
N PHE A 182 6.54 -6.96 1.40
CA PHE A 182 6.48 -5.65 2.05
C PHE A 182 5.56 -5.62 3.28
N GLN A 183 4.80 -6.69 3.57
CA GLN A 183 3.65 -6.67 4.50
C GLN A 183 3.98 -6.18 5.91
N VAL A 184 5.22 -6.39 6.34
CA VAL A 184 5.70 -6.03 7.68
C VAL A 184 6.36 -4.63 7.69
N PHE A 185 6.73 -4.12 6.51
CA PHE A 185 7.37 -2.84 6.28
C PHE A 185 6.40 -1.73 5.84
N GLU A 186 5.44 -2.03 4.96
CA GLU A 186 4.42 -1.09 4.47
C GLU A 186 3.08 -1.82 4.32
N GLN A 187 1.97 -1.11 4.54
CA GLN A 187 0.65 -1.71 4.42
C GLN A 187 0.32 -2.03 2.96
N PRO A 188 -0.28 -3.19 2.63
CA PRO A 188 -0.59 -3.58 1.24
C PRO A 188 -1.40 -2.53 0.47
N HIS A 189 -2.33 -1.84 1.12
CA HIS A 189 -3.15 -0.79 0.51
C HIS A 189 -2.38 0.52 0.21
N MET A 190 -1.14 0.66 0.72
CA MET A 190 -0.23 1.77 0.40
C MET A 190 0.74 1.44 -0.74
N LEU A 191 0.74 0.18 -1.23
CA LEU A 191 1.56 -0.25 -2.35
C LEU A 191 0.82 0.01 -3.67
N THR A 192 1.53 0.55 -4.66
CA THR A 192 1.03 0.60 -6.04
C THR A 192 1.86 -0.34 -6.90
N LEU A 193 1.26 -1.43 -7.37
CA LEU A 193 1.90 -2.35 -8.31
C LEU A 193 1.47 -2.03 -9.74
N ALA A 194 2.45 -2.00 -10.63
CA ALA A 194 2.21 -1.82 -12.05
C ALA A 194 3.13 -2.71 -12.87
N GLN A 195 2.61 -3.31 -13.93
CA GLN A 195 3.27 -4.21 -14.86
C GLN A 195 3.51 -3.49 -16.20
N PRO A 196 4.74 -3.04 -16.47
CA PRO A 196 5.08 -2.44 -17.74
C PRO A 196 4.90 -3.36 -18.97
N PHE A 197 4.51 -2.80 -20.12
CA PHE A 197 4.37 -3.51 -21.41
C PHE A 197 5.72 -4.03 -21.94
N PHE A 198 6.80 -3.28 -21.68
CA PHE A 198 8.15 -3.58 -22.16
C PHE A 198 9.19 -3.71 -21.04
N ARG A 199 8.76 -3.64 -19.78
CA ARG A 199 9.63 -3.77 -18.61
C ARG A 199 9.01 -4.70 -17.59
N ASN A 200 9.83 -5.12 -16.64
CA ASN A 200 9.39 -5.99 -15.59
C ASN A 200 8.53 -5.22 -14.58
N LEU A 201 7.71 -5.97 -13.85
CA LEU A 201 6.84 -5.49 -12.80
C LEU A 201 7.52 -4.48 -11.86
N THR A 202 6.78 -3.43 -11.53
CA THR A 202 7.19 -2.33 -10.67
C THR A 202 6.31 -2.24 -9.43
N VAL A 203 6.93 -1.92 -8.29
CA VAL A 203 6.29 -1.70 -6.99
C VAL A 203 6.66 -0.30 -6.52
N GLU A 204 5.66 0.56 -6.35
CA GLU A 204 5.85 1.94 -5.91
C GLU A 204 5.41 2.10 -4.45
N LEU A 205 6.32 2.60 -3.61
CA LEU A 205 6.07 3.01 -2.23
C LEU A 205 6.02 4.53 -2.18
N LYS A 206 4.86 5.10 -2.52
CA LYS A 206 4.70 6.55 -2.76
C LYS A 206 5.09 7.43 -1.58
N ARG A 207 4.85 6.97 -0.34
CA ARG A 207 5.16 7.72 0.88
C ARG A 207 6.66 7.92 1.10
N MET A 208 7.48 7.00 0.62
CA MET A 208 8.94 7.05 0.74
C MET A 208 9.63 7.52 -0.54
N ASP A 209 8.86 7.82 -1.59
CA ASP A 209 9.37 8.10 -2.93
C ASP A 209 10.32 7.00 -3.45
N LEU A 210 10.00 5.73 -3.16
CA LEU A 210 10.79 4.57 -3.58
C LEU A 210 10.06 3.77 -4.66
N THR A 211 10.80 3.32 -5.66
CA THR A 211 10.29 2.49 -6.75
C THR A 211 11.19 1.27 -6.93
N PHE A 212 10.59 0.10 -6.81
CA PHE A 212 11.24 -1.18 -7.03
C PHE A 212 10.80 -1.75 -8.38
N TYR A 213 11.70 -2.47 -9.04
CA TYR A 213 11.39 -3.22 -10.25
C TYR A 213 12.13 -4.56 -10.23
N VAL A 214 11.57 -5.56 -10.89
CA VAL A 214 12.26 -6.85 -11.03
C VAL A 214 13.40 -6.71 -12.04
N ASN A 215 14.64 -6.95 -11.66
CA ASN A 215 15.79 -6.83 -12.57
C ASN A 215 15.99 -8.09 -13.43
N LYS A 216 17.03 -8.11 -14.28
CA LYS A 216 17.34 -9.28 -15.15
C LYS A 216 17.70 -10.56 -14.37
N LYS A 217 18.02 -10.44 -13.09
CA LYS A 217 18.32 -11.56 -12.18
C LYS A 217 17.09 -11.98 -11.36
N TYR A 218 15.92 -11.43 -11.66
CA TYR A 218 14.65 -11.67 -10.97
C TYR A 218 14.59 -11.15 -9.52
N TRP A 219 15.49 -10.24 -9.13
CA TRP A 219 15.45 -9.57 -7.82
C TRP A 219 14.73 -8.24 -7.89
N LEU A 220 14.06 -7.85 -6.80
CA LEU A 220 13.49 -6.51 -6.66
C LEU A 220 14.59 -5.48 -6.39
N GLN A 221 14.86 -4.63 -7.37
CA GLN A 221 15.86 -3.57 -7.33
C GLN A 221 15.18 -2.20 -7.18
N CYS A 222 15.66 -1.40 -6.23
CA CYS A 222 15.25 -0.03 -6.01
C CYS A 222 15.99 0.94 -6.94
N THR A 223 15.23 1.78 -7.63
CA THR A 223 15.77 2.78 -8.57
C THR A 223 16.57 3.88 -7.85
N GLN A 224 16.04 4.37 -6.73
CA GLN A 224 16.57 5.52 -6.02
C GLN A 224 17.84 5.18 -5.20
N LEU A 225 17.97 3.94 -4.74
CA LEU A 225 19.03 3.52 -3.82
C LEU A 225 20.17 2.72 -4.48
N ASP A 226 20.05 2.40 -5.78
CA ASP A 226 20.96 1.49 -6.52
C ASP A 226 21.24 0.17 -5.75
N ALA A 227 20.18 -0.36 -5.13
CA ALA A 227 20.23 -1.51 -4.24
C ALA A 227 19.07 -2.47 -4.52
N GLU A 228 19.29 -3.77 -4.32
CA GLU A 228 18.27 -4.82 -4.44
C GLU A 228 17.92 -5.40 -3.08
N ILE A 229 16.70 -5.94 -2.94
CA ILE A 229 16.27 -6.65 -1.73
C ILE A 229 17.21 -7.84 -1.53
N ASP A 230 17.85 -7.88 -0.36
CA ASP A 230 18.78 -8.93 -0.02
C ASP A 230 18.03 -10.26 0.16
N PRO A 231 18.39 -11.34 -0.54
CA PRO A 231 17.80 -12.66 -0.30
C PRO A 231 17.97 -13.10 1.16
N ASN A 232 19.03 -12.64 1.82
CA ASN A 232 19.19 -12.77 3.26
C ASN A 232 18.64 -11.52 3.95
N GLN A 233 17.47 -11.64 4.59
CA GLN A 233 16.88 -10.55 5.39
C GLN A 233 17.43 -10.49 6.82
N ASP A 234 18.39 -11.33 7.21
CA ASP A 234 19.10 -11.20 8.49
C ASP A 234 20.19 -10.12 8.38
N ALA A 235 19.95 -8.95 8.98
CA ALA A 235 20.88 -7.84 8.98
C ALA A 235 22.15 -8.06 9.83
N GLY A 236 22.18 -9.08 10.70
CA GLY A 236 23.24 -9.27 11.68
C GLY A 236 23.16 -8.30 12.88
N THR A 237 22.12 -7.46 12.93
CA THR A 237 21.86 -6.43 13.95
C THR A 237 20.37 -6.05 13.92
N LEU A 238 19.93 -5.14 14.79
CA LEU A 238 18.53 -4.69 14.90
C LEU A 238 17.55 -5.85 15.01
N TYR A 239 17.97 -6.91 15.69
CA TYR A 239 17.14 -8.08 15.88
C TYR A 239 15.79 -7.67 16.50
N GLY A 240 14.73 -8.40 16.15
CA GLY A 240 13.38 -8.11 16.59
C GLY A 240 12.70 -6.90 15.92
N LEU A 241 13.44 -6.03 15.22
CA LEU A 241 12.81 -5.04 14.33
C LEU A 241 12.20 -5.79 13.14
N GLN A 242 10.87 -5.86 13.09
CA GLN A 242 10.14 -6.57 12.05
C GLN A 242 9.85 -5.65 10.86
N SER A 243 9.70 -4.35 11.10
CA SER A 243 9.36 -3.36 10.10
C SER A 243 10.59 -2.79 9.38
N MET A 244 11.44 -3.68 8.89
CA MET A 244 12.65 -3.33 8.15
C MET A 244 12.77 -4.13 6.86
N LEU A 245 13.45 -3.55 5.88
CA LEU A 245 13.91 -4.26 4.69
C LEU A 245 15.42 -4.15 4.59
N VAL A 246 16.08 -5.29 4.42
CA VAL A 246 17.52 -5.33 4.15
C VAL A 246 17.75 -5.30 2.65
N LEU A 247 18.56 -4.34 2.21
CA LEU A 247 18.96 -4.13 0.84
C LEU A 247 20.47 -4.36 0.70
N ARG A 248 20.93 -4.79 -0.47
CA ARG A 248 22.36 -4.87 -0.81
C ARG A 248 22.65 -4.10 -2.10
N ARG A 249 23.79 -3.41 -2.18
CA ARG A 249 24.14 -2.65 -3.39
C ARG A 249 24.39 -3.55 -4.59
N VAL A 250 23.89 -3.16 -5.76
CA VAL A 250 23.98 -3.97 -6.99
C VAL A 250 25.42 -4.19 -7.45
N LYS A 251 26.29 -3.18 -7.23
CA LYS A 251 27.72 -3.22 -7.60
C LYS A 251 28.63 -3.79 -6.51
N ASN A 252 28.18 -3.80 -5.26
CA ASN A 252 28.95 -4.31 -4.12
C ASN A 252 28.00 -5.02 -3.15
N LEU A 253 27.84 -6.34 -3.35
CA LEU A 253 26.90 -7.16 -2.60
C LEU A 253 27.24 -7.26 -1.10
N ALA A 254 28.49 -6.96 -0.70
CA ALA A 254 28.88 -6.91 0.71
C ALA A 254 28.37 -5.64 1.41
N HIS A 255 28.04 -4.59 0.67
CA HIS A 255 27.49 -3.35 1.21
C HIS A 255 25.97 -3.49 1.40
N ARG A 256 25.57 -3.74 2.63
CA ARG A 256 24.16 -3.89 3.03
C ARG A 256 23.64 -2.61 3.70
N THR A 257 22.40 -2.27 3.41
CA THR A 257 21.69 -1.11 3.95
C THR A 257 20.34 -1.56 4.50
N ILE A 258 19.90 -0.97 5.61
CA ILE A 258 18.59 -1.26 6.20
C ILE A 258 17.71 -0.03 6.01
N ILE A 259 16.50 -0.23 5.48
CA ILE A 259 15.46 0.80 5.48
C ILE A 259 14.38 0.41 6.48
N THR A 260 13.79 1.40 7.14
CA THR A 260 12.67 1.24 8.08
C THR A 260 11.48 2.08 7.63
N THR A 261 10.30 1.77 8.14
CA THR A 261 9.04 2.45 7.80
C THR A 261 9.07 3.92 8.23
N LEU A 262 8.30 4.78 7.56
CA LEU A 262 8.06 6.16 8.02
C LEU A 262 7.07 6.27 9.20
N GLY A 263 6.45 5.15 9.61
CA GLY A 263 5.52 5.07 10.72
C GLY A 263 6.18 4.66 12.04
N ARG A 264 5.36 4.24 13.02
CA ARG A 264 5.89 3.63 14.24
C ARG A 264 6.56 2.30 13.86
N PRO A 265 7.84 2.08 14.21
CA PRO A 265 8.50 0.82 13.91
C PRO A 265 7.77 -0.32 14.63
N TYR A 266 7.50 -1.37 13.89
CA TYR A 266 6.95 -2.60 14.44
C TYR A 266 8.10 -3.55 14.73
N TYR A 267 8.19 -3.96 15.98
CA TYR A 267 9.19 -4.89 16.45
C TYR A 267 8.52 -5.96 17.29
N ARG A 268 9.00 -7.18 17.15
CA ARG A 268 8.58 -8.35 17.92
C ARG A 268 9.83 -9.08 18.37
N ARG A 269 9.94 -9.38 19.66
CA ARG A 269 11.02 -10.22 20.17
C ARG A 269 10.91 -11.59 19.48
N GLN A 270 11.89 -11.97 18.66
CA GLN A 270 11.95 -13.26 17.96
C GLN A 270 13.15 -14.09 18.42
N GLY A 271 12.93 -15.35 18.78
CA GLY A 271 13.93 -16.43 18.94
C GLY A 271 15.17 -16.06 19.76
N MET A 272 16.20 -15.55 19.07
CA MET A 272 17.44 -15.03 19.65
C MET A 272 17.27 -13.81 20.56
N HIS A 273 16.12 -13.12 20.50
CA HIS A 273 15.72 -12.12 21.49
C HIS A 273 15.38 -12.74 22.83
N ALA A 274 14.73 -13.90 22.87
CA ALA A 274 14.47 -14.60 24.12
C ALA A 274 15.79 -15.10 24.72
N LEU A 275 16.73 -15.58 23.92
CA LEU A 275 18.08 -15.95 24.35
C LEU A 275 18.90 -14.75 24.85
N LEU A 276 18.95 -13.63 24.11
CA LEU A 276 19.67 -12.43 24.55
C LEU A 276 19.00 -11.78 25.76
N HIS A 277 17.67 -11.82 25.88
CA HIS A 277 16.95 -11.39 27.07
C HIS A 277 17.11 -12.39 28.23
N GLU A 278 17.32 -13.67 27.97
CA GLU A 278 17.66 -14.70 28.97
C GLU A 278 19.08 -14.51 29.51
N PHE A 279 20.06 -14.21 28.65
CA PHE A 279 21.42 -13.87 29.08
C PHE A 279 21.53 -12.48 29.72
N THR A 280 20.53 -11.58 29.55
CA THR A 280 20.60 -10.18 30.04
C THR A 280 19.51 -9.77 31.03
N SER A 281 18.53 -10.63 31.33
CA SER A 281 17.44 -10.27 32.23
C SER A 281 17.82 -10.45 33.70
N TYR A 282 17.75 -9.34 34.40
CA TYR A 282 17.78 -9.22 35.84
C TYR A 282 16.54 -9.92 36.45
N PHE A 283 16.55 -10.25 37.75
CA PHE A 283 15.42 -10.88 38.45
C PHE A 283 14.14 -10.02 38.50
N MET A 284 14.18 -8.80 37.98
CA MET A 284 13.03 -7.90 37.94
C MET A 284 12.20 -8.16 36.67
N PRO A 285 10.86 -8.24 36.80
CA PRO A 285 9.97 -8.30 35.66
C PRO A 285 10.19 -7.14 34.71
N ASP A 286 10.20 -7.42 33.41
CA ASP A 286 10.26 -6.40 32.36
C ASP A 286 9.04 -5.47 32.51
N PRO A 287 9.21 -4.14 32.65
CA PRO A 287 8.09 -3.21 32.88
C PRO A 287 7.02 -3.25 31.79
N LEU A 288 7.36 -3.75 30.60
CA LEU A 288 6.44 -3.87 29.47
C LEU A 288 5.60 -5.15 29.52
N THR A 289 6.16 -6.28 29.97
CA THR A 289 5.44 -7.58 29.99
C THR A 289 4.94 -7.98 31.37
N GLY A 290 5.47 -7.37 32.43
CA GLY A 290 5.23 -7.80 33.82
C GLY A 290 5.79 -9.19 34.12
N ARG A 291 6.68 -9.72 33.26
CA ARG A 291 7.28 -11.05 33.38
C ARG A 291 8.80 -10.98 33.39
N THR A 292 9.42 -11.89 34.11
CA THR A 292 10.87 -12.11 34.06
C THR A 292 11.30 -12.67 32.70
N GLY A 293 12.60 -12.60 32.37
CA GLY A 293 13.08 -13.16 31.10
C GLY A 293 12.87 -14.67 31.00
N THR A 294 12.98 -15.41 32.12
CA THR A 294 12.70 -16.85 32.17
C THR A 294 11.24 -17.17 31.89
N GLU A 295 10.30 -16.44 32.50
CA GLU A 295 8.85 -16.63 32.29
C GLU A 295 8.45 -16.34 30.84
N GLU A 296 9.03 -15.28 30.27
CA GLU A 296 8.75 -14.90 28.89
C GLU A 296 9.35 -15.92 27.91
N ALA A 297 10.58 -16.41 28.16
CA ALA A 297 11.21 -17.44 27.33
C ALA A 297 10.41 -18.74 27.32
N LEU A 298 9.94 -19.21 28.49
CA LEU A 298 9.13 -20.42 28.60
C LEU A 298 7.79 -20.29 27.88
N LEU A 299 7.11 -19.15 28.01
CA LEU A 299 5.86 -18.89 27.30
C LEU A 299 6.03 -18.97 25.78
N TRP A 300 7.08 -18.37 25.24
CA TRP A 300 7.33 -18.38 23.79
C TRP A 300 7.71 -19.75 23.28
N LEU A 301 8.58 -20.50 23.97
CA LEU A 301 8.92 -21.86 23.56
C LEU A 301 7.69 -22.77 23.47
N GLN A 302 6.70 -22.57 24.34
CA GLN A 302 5.44 -23.30 24.34
C GLN A 302 4.41 -22.77 23.31
N SER A 303 4.64 -21.58 22.75
CA SER A 303 3.72 -20.96 21.80
C SER A 303 3.73 -21.67 20.43
N GLY A 304 2.58 -21.66 19.74
CA GLY A 304 2.42 -22.31 18.45
C GLY A 304 3.40 -21.84 17.36
N CYS A 305 3.95 -20.62 17.46
CA CYS A 305 4.92 -20.10 16.50
C CYS A 305 6.35 -20.60 16.72
N CYS A 306 6.69 -21.08 17.91
CA CYS A 306 8.01 -21.68 18.19
C CYS A 306 7.98 -23.21 18.15
N GLN A 307 6.79 -23.81 18.10
CA GLN A 307 6.63 -25.25 17.95
C GLN A 307 6.97 -25.70 16.52
N PRO A 308 7.67 -26.83 16.33
CA PRO A 308 7.99 -27.33 15.00
C PRO A 308 6.72 -27.80 14.28
N TRP A 309 6.64 -27.44 13.00
CA TRP A 309 5.65 -27.91 12.01
C TRP A 309 6.32 -28.67 10.85
N SER A 310 7.66 -28.69 10.85
CA SER A 310 8.55 -29.53 10.05
C SER A 310 9.73 -29.95 10.94
N PRO A 311 10.54 -30.95 10.53
CA PRO A 311 11.75 -31.31 11.25
C PRO A 311 12.67 -30.09 11.45
N LEU A 312 13.19 -29.94 12.67
CA LEU A 312 14.02 -28.81 13.06
C LEU A 312 15.37 -28.84 12.34
N ALA A 313 15.79 -27.68 11.83
CA ALA A 313 17.12 -27.49 11.27
C ALA A 313 18.20 -27.50 12.37
N GLN A 314 19.45 -27.78 11.98
CA GLN A 314 20.59 -27.89 12.90
C GLN A 314 20.81 -26.64 13.78
N VAL A 315 20.49 -25.46 13.25
CA VAL A 315 20.59 -24.18 14.00
C VAL A 315 19.62 -24.16 15.18
N SER A 316 18.37 -24.56 14.96
CA SER A 316 17.36 -24.63 16.01
C SER A 316 17.69 -25.68 17.07
N LEU A 317 18.26 -26.83 16.66
CA LEU A 317 18.73 -27.86 17.59
C LEU A 317 19.87 -27.35 18.49
N LYS A 318 20.83 -26.60 17.93
CA LYS A 318 21.91 -25.99 18.71
C LYS A 318 21.36 -25.03 19.77
N ILE A 319 20.37 -24.21 19.41
CA ILE A 319 19.71 -23.29 20.32
C ILE A 319 18.99 -24.03 21.46
N LEU A 320 18.22 -25.06 21.13
CA LEU A 320 17.51 -25.87 22.12
C LEU A 320 18.47 -26.58 23.08
N ASN A 321 19.62 -27.05 22.59
CA ASN A 321 20.65 -27.64 23.44
C ASN A 321 21.30 -26.60 24.38
N THR A 322 21.49 -25.36 23.92
CA THR A 322 21.97 -24.28 24.80
C THR A 322 20.96 -23.98 25.91
N LEU A 323 19.65 -23.95 25.60
CA LEU A 323 18.59 -23.78 26.59
C LEU A 323 18.52 -24.95 27.58
N LEU A 324 18.70 -26.17 27.08
CA LEU A 324 18.75 -27.36 27.93
C LEU A 324 19.91 -27.29 28.94
N ALA A 325 21.05 -26.73 28.54
CA ALA A 325 22.21 -26.53 29.42
C ALA A 325 21.97 -25.50 30.54
N LEU A 326 20.88 -24.72 30.49
CA LEU A 326 20.44 -23.85 31.57
C LEU A 326 19.58 -24.59 32.61
N THR A 327 19.32 -25.89 32.43
CA THR A 327 18.63 -26.69 33.44
C THR A 327 19.60 -27.09 34.57
N PRO A 328 19.31 -26.78 35.84
CA PRO A 328 20.13 -27.23 36.96
C PRO A 328 20.17 -28.76 37.04
N ARG A 329 21.36 -29.34 37.24
CA ARG A 329 21.49 -30.79 37.39
C ARG A 329 21.11 -31.21 38.82
N ARG A 330 20.23 -32.19 38.97
CA ARG A 330 19.77 -32.67 40.28
C ARG A 330 20.18 -34.12 40.54
N GLU A 331 20.72 -34.37 41.72
CA GLU A 331 20.96 -35.71 42.25
C GLU A 331 20.12 -35.92 43.50
N TYR A 332 19.52 -37.10 43.63
CA TYR A 332 18.62 -37.43 44.73
C TYR A 332 19.16 -38.60 45.55
N TYR A 333 19.05 -38.51 46.87
CA TYR A 333 19.51 -39.53 47.82
C TYR A 333 18.44 -39.88 48.87
N PRO A 334 18.26 -41.15 49.25
CA PRO A 334 18.61 -42.33 48.46
C PRO A 334 17.90 -42.28 47.10
N LYS A 335 18.50 -42.83 46.04
CA LYS A 335 17.99 -42.70 44.65
C LYS A 335 16.49 -43.06 44.52
N ASP A 336 16.06 -44.03 45.30
CA ASP A 336 14.72 -44.63 45.23
C ASP A 336 13.70 -43.88 46.10
N LYS A 337 14.15 -43.18 47.15
CA LYS A 337 13.29 -42.46 48.10
C LYS A 337 13.29 -40.95 47.87
N LYS A 338 14.35 -40.42 47.25
CA LYS A 338 14.54 -38.99 46.94
C LYS A 338 14.39 -38.05 48.15
N ASN A 339 14.78 -38.53 49.34
CA ASN A 339 14.61 -37.80 50.61
C ASN A 339 15.53 -36.58 50.75
N GLN A 340 16.61 -36.53 49.98
CA GLN A 340 17.56 -35.44 49.92
C GLN A 340 17.84 -35.10 48.46
N GLN A 341 17.93 -33.81 48.15
CA GLN A 341 18.23 -33.30 46.83
C GLN A 341 19.51 -32.45 46.88
N THR A 342 20.42 -32.74 45.97
CA THR A 342 21.61 -31.92 45.70
C THR A 342 21.45 -31.29 44.32
N VAL A 343 21.55 -29.95 44.24
CA VAL A 343 21.44 -29.18 43.00
C VAL A 343 22.81 -28.65 42.60
N TYR A 344 23.20 -28.91 41.36
CA TYR A 344 24.42 -28.40 40.76
C TYR A 344 24.04 -27.30 39.77
N TRP A 345 24.51 -26.09 40.06
CA TRP A 345 24.37 -24.92 39.21
C TRP A 345 25.65 -24.74 38.39
N GLY A 346 25.54 -24.22 37.18
CA GLY A 346 26.70 -23.88 36.36
C GLY A 346 27.44 -22.67 36.95
N ASP A 347 28.71 -22.85 37.29
CA ASP A 347 29.55 -21.86 37.97
C ASP A 347 29.77 -20.57 37.16
N GLN A 348 29.55 -20.63 35.85
CA GLN A 348 29.70 -19.51 34.91
C GLN A 348 28.38 -18.80 34.60
N LEU A 349 27.28 -19.20 35.25
CA LEU A 349 25.93 -18.71 34.99
C LEU A 349 25.32 -18.20 36.30
N THR A 350 24.44 -17.19 36.22
CA THR A 350 23.70 -16.75 37.40
C THR A 350 22.64 -17.79 37.78
N THR A 351 22.28 -17.86 39.06
CA THR A 351 21.26 -18.80 39.54
C THR A 351 19.86 -18.47 39.00
N THR A 352 19.62 -17.23 38.60
CA THR A 352 18.31 -16.74 38.14
C THR A 352 17.96 -17.16 36.72
N ILE A 353 18.95 -17.43 35.87
CA ILE A 353 18.73 -17.84 34.48
C ILE A 353 18.62 -19.37 34.33
N GLN A 354 18.94 -20.11 35.39
CA GLN A 354 18.94 -21.56 35.38
C GLN A 354 17.61 -22.10 35.94
N HIS A 355 16.79 -22.76 35.11
CA HIS A 355 15.42 -23.12 35.48
C HIS A 355 14.99 -24.49 34.96
N ASP A 356 14.31 -25.29 35.81
CA ASP A 356 13.98 -26.70 35.47
C ASP A 356 12.96 -26.83 34.33
N ALA A 357 12.10 -25.84 34.14
CA ALA A 357 11.06 -25.90 33.11
C ALA A 357 11.62 -25.95 31.67
N TYR A 358 12.87 -25.51 31.44
CA TYR A 358 13.49 -25.60 30.12
C TYR A 358 13.62 -27.03 29.65
N GLN A 359 14.03 -27.95 30.51
CA GLN A 359 14.15 -29.37 30.16
C GLN A 359 12.85 -29.92 29.58
N SER A 360 11.74 -29.74 30.29
CA SER A 360 10.45 -30.27 29.87
C SER A 360 9.98 -29.69 28.52
N VAL A 361 10.15 -28.37 28.32
CA VAL A 361 9.69 -27.70 27.10
C VAL A 361 10.56 -28.04 25.90
N VAL A 362 11.88 -28.10 26.08
CA VAL A 362 12.84 -28.47 25.03
C VAL A 362 12.63 -29.92 24.61
N GLU A 363 12.54 -30.86 25.55
CA GLU A 363 12.30 -32.28 25.26
C GLU A 363 10.97 -32.50 24.51
N CYS A 364 9.91 -31.80 24.92
CA CYS A 364 8.62 -31.86 24.21
C CYS A 364 8.74 -31.37 22.76
N THR A 365 9.47 -30.29 22.54
CA THR A 365 9.70 -29.68 21.22
C THR A 365 10.54 -30.61 20.33
N LEU A 366 11.59 -31.22 20.88
CA LEU A 366 12.44 -32.18 20.17
C LEU A 366 11.65 -33.42 19.77
N LYS A 367 10.88 -34.01 20.70
CA LYS A 367 10.02 -35.17 20.43
C LYS A 367 9.01 -34.89 19.31
N LYS A 368 8.43 -33.69 19.28
CA LYS A 368 7.54 -33.27 18.20
C LYS A 368 8.25 -33.18 16.85
N SER A 369 9.46 -32.63 16.83
CA SER A 369 10.30 -32.58 15.64
C SER A 369 10.67 -33.97 15.11
N GLU A 370 11.01 -34.91 15.99
CA GLU A 370 11.31 -36.31 15.62
C GLU A 370 10.09 -37.01 15.00
N GLY A 371 8.91 -36.80 15.57
CA GLY A 371 7.65 -37.32 15.02
C GLY A 371 7.37 -36.79 13.61
N LEU A 372 7.65 -35.51 13.35
CA LEU A 372 7.51 -34.92 12.02
C LEU A 372 8.52 -35.49 11.01
N ALA A 373 9.74 -35.82 11.46
CA ALA A 373 10.75 -36.44 10.60
C ALA A 373 10.36 -37.86 10.17
N ALA A 374 9.75 -38.63 11.07
CA ALA A 374 9.23 -39.96 10.76
C ALA A 374 8.12 -39.90 9.68
N ILE A 375 7.18 -38.94 9.80
CA ILE A 375 6.10 -38.75 8.82
C ILE A 375 6.65 -38.36 7.44
N GLU A 376 7.68 -37.50 7.38
CA GLU A 376 8.30 -37.11 6.12
C GLU A 376 9.02 -38.28 5.43
N MET A 377 9.61 -39.19 6.22
CA MET A 377 10.25 -40.40 5.71
C MET A 377 9.23 -41.43 5.18
N ASP A 378 8.13 -41.66 5.91
CA ASP A 378 7.07 -42.58 5.47
C ASP A 378 6.45 -42.12 4.14
N ASN A 379 6.13 -40.83 4.01
CA ASN A 379 5.59 -40.26 2.77
C ASN A 379 6.54 -40.41 1.58
N LYS A 380 7.86 -40.27 1.78
CA LYS A 380 8.86 -40.49 0.71
C LYS A 380 8.96 -41.96 0.30
N THR A 381 8.74 -42.87 1.24
CA THR A 381 8.78 -44.32 1.01
C THR A 381 7.53 -44.79 0.24
N ASP A 382 6.36 -44.27 0.57
CA ASP A 382 5.11 -44.53 -0.16
C ASP A 382 5.15 -44.01 -1.60
N ILE A 383 5.72 -42.82 -1.82
CA ILE A 383 5.88 -42.24 -3.17
C ILE A 383 6.87 -43.08 -4.00
N ALA A 384 7.94 -43.60 -3.39
CA ALA A 384 8.90 -44.47 -4.07
C ALA A 384 8.34 -45.87 -4.40
N ALA A 385 7.33 -46.34 -3.66
CA ALA A 385 6.63 -47.60 -3.95
C ALA A 385 5.60 -47.48 -5.10
N MET A 386 5.18 -46.27 -5.47
CA MET A 386 4.20 -46.01 -6.53
C MET A 386 4.80 -45.74 -7.92
N THR A 387 6.13 -45.72 -8.06
CA THR A 387 6.77 -45.65 -9.40
C THR A 387 6.65 -46.98 -10.14
N PRO A 388 6.18 -47.01 -11.41
CA PRO A 388 6.00 -48.27 -12.14
C PRO A 388 7.35 -48.94 -12.42
N LEU A 389 7.44 -50.25 -12.21
CA LEU A 389 8.49 -51.09 -12.77
C LEU A 389 8.42 -50.97 -14.30
N THR A 390 9.40 -50.28 -14.90
CA THR A 390 9.63 -50.23 -16.35
C THR A 390 10.17 -51.54 -16.89
#